data_AF-T0ZUJ9-F1
#
_entry.id   AF-T0ZUJ9-F1
#
_cell.length_a   1.000
_cell.length_b   1.000
_cell.length_c   1.000
_cell.angle_alpha   90.00
_cell.angle_beta   90.00
_cell.angle_gamma   90.00
#
_symmetry.space_group_name_H-M   'P 1'
#
loop_
_entity.id
_entity.type
_entity.pdbx_description
1 polymer ?
#
loop_
_entity_poly.entity_id
_entity_poly.type
_entity_poly.pdbx_seq_one_letter_code
_entity_poly.pdbx_strand_id
1 'polypeptide(L)'
;EAGQPFNLDSPKQLQAILFDKLGLPVQRKTPGGQPSTNEEALEAIRGAHPLPGLVLDYRLLAKLRSTYTEKLPLMINPRSGRVHTSYHQAVAATGRLSSSDPNLQNIPVRSEEGRQIRAAFIAPPGWVIVSADYSQIELRIMAHLSADAGLRAAFQRGEDIHRVTAAEGVRRHARERSAANSAAPPRRSTSA
;
A
#
# COMPACT_ATOMS: atom_id res chain seq x y z
N GLU A 1 -0.17 -13.14 23.94
CA GLU A 1 -0.76 -11.90 23.36
C GLU A 1 -2.26 -11.71 23.58
N ALA A 2 -3.19 -12.42 22.91
CA ALA A 2 -4.63 -12.05 22.96
C ALA A 2 -5.43 -12.54 24.21
N GLY A 3 -4.85 -13.44 25.00
CA GLY A 3 -5.48 -13.99 26.21
C GLY A 3 -6.75 -14.82 25.96
N GLN A 4 -7.04 -15.21 24.71
CA GLN A 4 -8.05 -16.19 24.32
C GLN A 4 -7.82 -16.65 22.87
N PRO A 5 -8.29 -17.84 22.47
CA PRO A 5 -8.32 -18.24 21.06
C PRO A 5 -9.35 -17.40 20.29
N PHE A 6 -9.01 -17.03 19.05
CA PHE A 6 -9.91 -16.33 18.12
C PHE A 6 -9.44 -16.56 16.69
N ASN A 7 -10.32 -16.28 15.72
CA ASN A 7 -9.99 -16.36 14.30
C ASN A 7 -9.36 -15.06 13.80
N LEU A 8 -8.08 -15.12 13.41
CA LEU A 8 -7.32 -14.00 12.85
C LEU A 8 -7.85 -13.50 11.49
N ASP A 9 -8.54 -14.36 10.75
CA ASP A 9 -9.16 -14.02 9.47
C ASP A 9 -10.51 -13.33 9.64
N SER A 10 -11.08 -13.30 10.85
CA SER A 10 -12.34 -12.62 11.14
C SER A 10 -12.10 -11.18 11.60
N PRO A 11 -12.43 -10.16 10.78
CA PRO A 11 -12.21 -8.76 11.16
C PRO A 11 -12.99 -8.38 12.42
N LYS A 12 -14.18 -8.96 12.61
CA LYS A 12 -15.05 -8.70 13.77
C LYS A 12 -14.43 -9.24 15.07
N GLN A 13 -13.90 -10.46 15.06
CA GLN A 13 -13.25 -11.02 16.25
C GLN A 13 -11.95 -10.27 16.55
N LEU A 14 -11.18 -9.92 15.51
CA LEU A 14 -9.97 -9.13 15.68
C LEU A 14 -10.25 -7.73 16.26
N GLN A 15 -11.31 -7.05 15.79
CA GLN A 15 -11.74 -5.76 16.36
C GLN A 15 -12.07 -5.89 17.84
N ALA A 16 -12.84 -6.91 18.22
CA ALA A 16 -13.20 -7.14 19.63
C ALA A 16 -11.96 -7.39 20.51
N ILE A 17 -10.96 -8.12 20.00
CA ILE A 17 -9.70 -8.32 20.73
C ILE A 17 -8.92 -7.01 20.86
N LEU A 18 -8.70 -6.30 19.75
CA LEU A 18 -7.83 -5.12 19.73
C LEU A 18 -8.42 -3.93 20.48
N PHE A 19 -9.70 -3.64 20.27
CA PHE A 19 -10.31 -2.40 20.74
C PHE A 19 -11.12 -2.60 22.02
N ASP A 20 -11.88 -3.69 22.14
CA ASP A 20 -12.74 -3.89 23.31
C ASP A 20 -11.97 -4.54 24.48
N LYS A 21 -11.21 -5.60 24.20
CA LYS A 21 -10.48 -6.36 25.23
C LYS A 21 -9.14 -5.71 25.61
N LEU A 22 -8.32 -5.37 24.62
CA LEU A 22 -6.99 -4.78 24.84
C LEU A 22 -7.04 -3.26 24.98
N GLY A 23 -8.18 -2.61 24.67
CA GLY A 23 -8.36 -1.17 24.84
C GLY A 23 -7.45 -0.32 23.95
N LEU A 24 -6.98 -0.84 22.80
CA LEU A 24 -6.08 -0.10 21.93
C LEU A 24 -6.79 1.09 21.27
N PRO A 25 -6.08 2.18 20.96
CA PRO A 25 -6.70 3.38 20.40
C PRO A 25 -7.16 3.15 18.96
N VAL A 26 -8.37 3.62 18.62
CA VAL A 26 -8.89 3.56 17.25
C VAL A 26 -8.34 4.73 16.43
N GLN A 27 -7.36 4.46 15.56
CA GLN A 27 -6.72 5.49 14.72
C GLN A 27 -7.45 5.72 13.38
N ARG A 28 -8.19 4.72 12.90
CA ARG A 28 -8.89 4.74 11.61
C ARG A 28 -10.23 4.04 11.73
N LYS A 29 -11.21 4.50 10.95
CA LYS A 29 -12.54 3.91 10.85
C LYS A 29 -12.85 3.58 9.40
N THR A 30 -13.65 2.54 9.20
CA THR A 30 -14.23 2.19 7.90
C THR A 30 -15.27 3.26 7.50
N PRO A 31 -15.69 3.33 6.22
CA PRO A 31 -16.78 4.22 5.80
C PRO A 31 -18.07 4.03 6.62
N GLY A 32 -18.32 2.81 7.10
CA GLY A 32 -19.44 2.50 7.99
C GLY A 32 -19.23 2.87 9.46
N GLY A 33 -18.19 3.64 9.80
CA GLY A 33 -17.90 4.14 11.15
C GLY A 33 -17.27 3.13 12.10
N GLN A 34 -17.16 1.86 11.72
CA GLN A 34 -16.55 0.81 12.54
C GLN A 34 -15.03 0.95 12.61
N PRO A 35 -14.38 0.62 13.74
CA PRO A 35 -12.91 0.60 13.84
C PRO A 35 -12.26 -0.21 12.72
N SER A 36 -11.30 0.36 12.01
CA SER A 36 -10.60 -0.35 10.94
C SER A 36 -9.53 -1.27 11.52
N THR A 37 -9.37 -2.45 10.93
CA THR A 37 -8.20 -3.31 11.15
C THR A 37 -7.39 -3.48 9.86
N ASN A 38 -7.51 -2.57 8.89
CA ASN A 38 -6.66 -2.60 7.68
C ASN A 38 -5.18 -2.35 8.02
N GLU A 39 -4.31 -2.52 7.02
CA GLU A 39 -2.85 -2.40 7.18
C GLU A 39 -2.46 -1.05 7.82
N GLU A 40 -2.97 0.07 7.32
CA GLU A 40 -2.69 1.39 7.88
C GLU A 40 -3.16 1.54 9.33
N ALA A 41 -4.33 1.01 9.69
CA ALA A 41 -4.86 1.10 11.05
C ALA A 41 -4.01 0.28 12.03
N LEU A 42 -3.58 -0.92 11.62
CA LEU A 42 -2.74 -1.79 12.44
C LEU A 42 -1.33 -1.23 12.60
N GLU A 43 -0.75 -0.65 11.53
CA GLU A 43 0.57 -0.03 11.58
C GLU A 43 0.57 1.17 12.55
N ALA A 44 -0.50 1.97 12.54
CA ALA A 44 -0.65 3.13 13.43
C ALA A 44 -0.70 2.76 14.92
N ILE A 45 -1.06 1.52 15.27
CA ILE A 45 -1.13 1.02 16.66
C ILE A 45 -0.06 -0.03 16.96
N ARG A 46 0.87 -0.29 16.03
CA ARG A 46 1.91 -1.31 16.16
C ARG A 46 2.82 -1.11 17.37
N GLY A 47 3.07 0.15 17.74
CA GLY A 47 3.86 0.49 18.93
C GLY A 47 3.11 0.34 20.25
N ALA A 48 1.78 0.20 20.24
CA ALA A 48 0.98 0.15 21.46
C ALA A 48 0.86 -1.28 22.02
N HIS A 49 1.01 -2.31 21.18
CA HIS A 49 0.95 -3.71 21.57
C HIS A 49 1.65 -4.59 20.50
N PRO A 50 2.26 -5.73 20.85
CA PRO A 50 2.88 -6.64 19.88
C PRO A 50 1.88 -7.29 18.91
N LEU A 51 0.64 -7.53 19.35
CA LEU A 51 -0.40 -8.22 18.56
C LEU A 51 -0.67 -7.62 17.16
N PRO A 52 -0.90 -6.30 16.99
CA PRO A 52 -1.02 -5.68 15.66
C PRO A 52 0.08 -6.05 14.67
N GLY A 53 1.35 -6.08 15.13
CA GLY A 53 2.49 -6.49 14.31
C GLY A 53 2.39 -7.95 13.87
N LEU A 54 2.10 -8.86 14.80
CA LEU A 54 1.91 -10.28 14.48
C LEU A 54 0.74 -10.51 13.51
N VAL A 55 -0.33 -9.72 13.62
CA VAL A 55 -1.48 -9.81 12.70
C VAL A 55 -1.09 -9.37 11.28
N LEU A 56 -0.28 -8.32 11.16
CA LEU A 56 0.24 -7.86 9.86
C LEU A 56 1.10 -8.96 9.21
N ASP A 57 2.02 -9.54 9.97
CA ASP A 57 2.91 -10.61 9.49
C ASP A 57 2.10 -11.85 9.08
N TYR A 58 1.13 -12.26 9.92
CA TYR A 58 0.21 -13.36 9.62
C TYR A 58 -0.56 -13.10 8.33
N ARG A 59 -1.15 -11.91 8.15
CA ARG A 59 -1.96 -11.60 6.96
C ARG A 59 -1.12 -11.56 5.70
N LEU A 60 0.10 -11.06 5.77
CA LEU A 60 1.04 -11.12 4.66
C LEU A 60 1.27 -12.58 4.26
N LEU A 61 1.72 -13.42 5.19
CA LEU A 61 2.02 -14.83 4.91
C LEU A 61 0.78 -15.62 4.45
N ALA A 62 -0.36 -15.43 5.11
CA ALA A 62 -1.62 -16.08 4.77
C ALA A 62 -2.08 -15.72 3.35
N LYS A 63 -1.95 -14.45 2.96
CA LYS A 63 -2.24 -14.01 1.58
C LYS A 63 -1.27 -14.62 0.58
N LEU A 64 0.04 -14.59 0.88
CA LEU A 64 1.06 -15.16 0.02
C LEU A 64 0.82 -16.66 -0.24
N ARG A 65 0.54 -17.40 0.83
CA ARG A 65 0.24 -18.84 0.77
C ARG A 65 -1.04 -19.13 -0.02
N SER A 66 -2.17 -18.57 0.41
CA SER A 66 -3.48 -18.91 -0.14
C SER A 66 -3.68 -18.42 -1.58
N THR A 67 -3.17 -17.23 -1.91
CA THR A 67 -3.42 -16.62 -3.22
C THR A 67 -2.43 -17.10 -4.28
N TYR A 68 -1.16 -17.33 -3.90
CA TYR A 68 -0.10 -17.59 -4.87
C TYR A 68 0.45 -19.01 -4.74
N THR A 69 0.94 -19.41 -3.56
CA THR A 69 1.64 -20.69 -3.40
C THR A 69 0.72 -21.90 -3.59
N GLU A 70 -0.49 -21.88 -3.03
CA GLU A 70 -1.44 -22.99 -3.12
C GLU A 70 -2.23 -22.95 -4.44
N LYS A 71 -2.67 -21.76 -4.87
CA LYS A 71 -3.62 -21.62 -5.97
C LYS A 71 -2.98 -21.60 -7.36
N LEU A 72 -1.87 -20.91 -7.56
CA LEU A 72 -1.28 -20.78 -8.91
C LEU A 72 -0.86 -22.12 -9.54
N PRO A 73 -0.26 -23.08 -8.81
CA PRO A 73 0.08 -24.38 -9.39
C PRO A 73 -1.15 -25.15 -9.92
N LEU A 74 -2.29 -25.00 -9.24
CA LEU A 74 -3.57 -25.62 -9.65
C LEU A 74 -4.17 -24.97 -10.91
N MET A 75 -3.68 -23.78 -11.30
CA MET A 75 -4.14 -23.03 -12.47
C MET A 75 -3.23 -23.21 -13.69
N ILE A 76 -2.27 -24.14 -13.64
CA ILE A 76 -1.44 -24.50 -14.79
C ILE A 76 -2.31 -25.20 -15.82
N ASN A 77 -2.32 -24.66 -17.04
CA ASN A 77 -3.02 -25.28 -18.14
C ASN A 77 -2.32 -26.60 -18.54
N PRO A 78 -3.01 -27.75 -18.56
CA PRO A 78 -2.38 -29.04 -18.79
C PRO A 78 -1.87 -29.22 -20.23
N ARG A 79 -2.38 -28.45 -21.20
CA ARG A 79 -1.94 -28.53 -22.61
C ARG A 79 -0.68 -27.72 -22.85
N SER A 80 -0.58 -26.52 -22.27
CA SER A 80 0.57 -25.64 -22.52
C SER A 80 1.65 -25.72 -21.44
N GLY A 81 1.35 -26.27 -20.26
CA GLY A 81 2.23 -26.24 -19.09
C GLY A 81 2.49 -24.83 -18.56
N ARG A 82 1.54 -23.89 -18.73
CA ARG A 82 1.70 -22.47 -18.38
C ARG A 82 0.47 -21.94 -17.65
N VAL A 83 0.66 -20.87 -16.87
CA VAL A 83 -0.43 -20.08 -16.31
C VAL A 83 -0.90 -19.06 -17.34
N HIS A 84 -2.21 -18.94 -17.53
CA HIS A 84 -2.84 -17.99 -18.46
C HIS A 84 -3.72 -17.02 -17.66
N THR A 85 -3.48 -15.71 -17.80
CA THR A 85 -4.34 -14.67 -17.22
C THR A 85 -5.31 -14.14 -18.26
N SER A 86 -6.47 -13.66 -17.81
CA SER A 86 -7.38 -12.86 -18.64
C SER A 86 -7.12 -11.38 -18.41
N TYR A 87 -7.01 -10.58 -19.49
CA TYR A 87 -6.92 -9.12 -19.42
C TYR A 87 -8.23 -8.48 -19.85
N HIS A 88 -8.83 -7.70 -18.96
CA HIS A 88 -10.09 -7.00 -19.22
C HIS A 88 -9.84 -5.54 -19.57
N GLN A 89 -10.30 -5.12 -20.74
CA GLN A 89 -10.07 -3.78 -21.28
C GLN A 89 -11.09 -2.72 -20.80
N ALA A 90 -12.33 -3.14 -20.49
CA ALA A 90 -13.46 -2.22 -20.27
C ALA A 90 -13.96 -2.18 -18.81
N VAL A 91 -13.14 -2.58 -17.83
CA VAL A 91 -13.58 -2.71 -16.43
C VAL A 91 -13.18 -1.52 -15.56
N ALA A 92 -11.99 -0.95 -15.74
CA ALA A 92 -11.54 0.17 -14.92
C ALA A 92 -12.05 1.51 -15.48
N ALA A 93 -12.67 2.33 -14.63
CA ALA A 93 -13.16 3.67 -15.00
C ALA A 93 -12.05 4.60 -15.53
N THR A 94 -10.78 4.32 -15.20
CA THR A 94 -9.61 5.07 -15.63
C THR A 94 -9.03 4.62 -16.98
N GLY A 95 -9.60 3.58 -17.60
CA GLY A 95 -9.08 2.98 -18.82
C GLY A 95 -7.89 2.03 -18.63
N ARG A 96 -7.50 1.73 -17.38
CA ARG A 96 -6.47 0.72 -17.10
C ARG A 96 -6.96 -0.70 -17.42
N LEU A 97 -6.06 -1.54 -17.93
CA LEU A 97 -6.29 -2.98 -17.99
C LEU A 97 -6.42 -3.54 -16.57
N SER A 98 -7.31 -4.50 -16.38
CA SER A 98 -7.35 -5.33 -15.18
C SER A 98 -7.08 -6.80 -15.53
N SER A 99 -6.64 -7.60 -14.56
CA SER A 99 -6.36 -9.03 -14.77
C SER A 99 -7.12 -9.91 -13.79
N SER A 100 -7.62 -11.05 -14.28
CA SER A 100 -8.24 -12.10 -13.47
C SER A 100 -7.88 -13.50 -13.98
N ASP A 101 -8.14 -14.48 -13.11
CA ASP A 101 -8.08 -15.92 -13.41
C ASP A 101 -6.78 -16.42 -14.05
N PRO A 102 -5.61 -16.24 -13.39
CA PRO A 102 -5.37 -15.50 -12.14
C PRO A 102 -4.98 -14.04 -12.37
N ASN A 103 -5.12 -13.18 -11.36
CA ASN A 103 -4.63 -11.80 -11.44
C ASN A 103 -3.09 -11.75 -11.39
N LEU A 104 -2.45 -11.57 -12.54
CA LEU A 104 -0.99 -11.47 -12.67
C LEU A 104 -0.45 -10.03 -12.63
N GLN A 105 -1.31 -9.01 -12.49
CA GLN A 105 -0.85 -7.63 -12.29
C GLN A 105 -0.39 -7.40 -10.84
N ASN A 106 -0.99 -8.11 -9.88
CA ASN A 106 -0.74 -7.94 -8.46
C ASN A 106 0.23 -8.98 -7.89
N ILE A 107 1.23 -9.42 -8.67
CA ILE A 107 2.27 -10.32 -8.15
C ILE A 107 3.17 -9.56 -7.16
N PRO A 108 3.29 -10.03 -5.90
CA PRO A 108 4.08 -9.38 -4.85
C PRO A 108 5.53 -9.13 -5.27
N VAL A 109 6.12 -8.05 -4.75
CA VAL A 109 7.51 -7.66 -5.06
C VAL A 109 8.26 -7.00 -3.91
N ARG A 110 7.54 -6.51 -2.89
CA ARG A 110 8.13 -5.68 -1.82
C ARG A 110 8.80 -6.48 -0.70
N SER A 111 8.16 -7.57 -0.24
CA SER A 111 8.73 -8.43 0.80
C SER A 111 9.63 -9.50 0.21
N GLU A 112 10.49 -10.09 1.03
CA GLU A 112 11.38 -11.17 0.61
C GLU A 112 10.59 -12.38 0.09
N GLU A 113 9.56 -12.80 0.82
CA GLU A 113 8.67 -13.89 0.46
C GLU A 113 7.92 -13.58 -0.85
N GLY A 114 7.53 -12.31 -1.04
CA GLY A 114 6.94 -11.85 -2.28
C GLY A 114 7.88 -11.93 -3.47
N ARG A 115 9.16 -11.58 -3.28
CA ARG A 115 10.20 -11.71 -4.31
C ARG A 115 10.42 -13.18 -4.69
N GLN A 116 10.40 -14.09 -3.72
CA GLN A 116 10.49 -15.53 -3.97
C GLN A 116 9.32 -16.04 -4.82
N ILE A 117 8.09 -15.60 -4.54
CA ILE A 117 6.92 -15.92 -5.38
C ILE A 117 7.11 -15.39 -6.80
N ARG A 118 7.59 -14.15 -6.97
CA ARG A 118 7.84 -13.57 -8.29
C ARG A 118 8.93 -14.33 -9.05
N ALA A 119 9.95 -14.85 -8.36
CA ALA A 119 11.00 -15.65 -8.96
C ALA A 119 10.51 -16.98 -9.57
N ALA A 120 9.34 -17.48 -9.17
CA ALA A 120 8.72 -18.66 -9.77
C ALA A 120 8.20 -18.42 -11.20
N PHE A 121 8.07 -17.16 -11.63
CA PHE A 121 7.70 -16.81 -13.01
C PHE A 121 8.94 -16.82 -13.90
N ILE A 122 9.15 -17.95 -14.59
CA ILE A 122 10.35 -18.19 -15.40
C ILE A 122 10.09 -18.18 -16.90
N ALA A 123 11.12 -17.82 -17.67
CA ALA A 123 11.13 -18.02 -19.11
C ALA A 123 11.37 -19.52 -19.45
N PRO A 124 10.87 -20.01 -20.60
CA PRO A 124 11.22 -21.33 -21.09
C PRO A 124 12.72 -21.42 -21.47
N PRO A 125 13.27 -22.64 -21.62
CA PRO A 125 14.67 -22.84 -21.99
C PRO A 125 15.05 -22.12 -23.28
N GLY A 126 16.17 -21.39 -23.28
CA GLY A 126 16.63 -20.59 -24.41
C GLY A 126 15.99 -19.19 -24.51
N TRP A 127 15.13 -18.82 -23.55
CA TRP A 127 14.46 -17.52 -23.52
C TRP A 127 14.77 -16.76 -22.23
N VAL A 128 14.53 -15.45 -22.26
CA VAL A 128 14.64 -14.55 -21.11
C VAL A 128 13.36 -13.73 -20.95
N ILE A 129 13.04 -13.34 -19.71
CA ILE A 129 11.98 -12.36 -19.44
C ILE A 129 12.60 -10.97 -19.50
N VAL A 130 12.03 -10.10 -20.34
CA VAL A 130 12.37 -8.67 -20.36
C VAL A 130 11.23 -7.91 -19.70
N SER A 131 11.56 -7.06 -18.72
CA SER A 131 10.61 -6.19 -18.04
C SER A 131 10.98 -4.74 -18.31
N ALA A 132 9.99 -3.93 -18.68
CA ALA A 132 10.12 -2.50 -18.88
C ALA A 132 9.02 -1.79 -18.08
N ASP A 133 9.42 -0.81 -17.28
CA ASP A 133 8.51 0.02 -16.47
C ASP A 133 8.84 1.49 -16.75
N TYR A 134 7.81 2.31 -16.93
CA TYR A 134 7.98 3.73 -17.16
C TYR A 134 8.37 4.42 -15.85
N SER A 135 9.58 4.98 -15.82
CA SER A 135 10.04 5.80 -14.70
C SER A 135 9.09 6.98 -14.44
N GLN A 136 8.42 6.95 -13.27
CA GLN A 136 7.60 8.05 -12.76
C GLN A 136 6.49 8.52 -13.72
N ILE A 137 5.85 7.58 -14.43
CA ILE A 137 4.90 7.90 -15.51
C ILE A 137 3.78 8.86 -15.10
N GLU A 138 3.18 8.66 -13.93
CA GLU A 138 2.06 9.50 -13.46
C GLU A 138 2.51 10.95 -13.22
N LEU A 139 3.70 11.16 -12.65
CA LEU A 139 4.25 12.49 -12.44
C LEU A 139 4.65 13.16 -13.77
N ARG A 140 5.14 12.38 -14.75
CA ARG A 140 5.44 12.90 -16.09
C ARG A 140 4.18 13.35 -16.81
N ILE A 141 3.11 12.55 -16.73
CA ILE A 141 1.79 12.93 -17.26
C ILE A 141 1.29 14.19 -16.55
N MET A 142 1.41 14.26 -15.22
CA MET A 142 1.02 15.44 -14.46
C MET A 142 1.78 16.70 -14.91
N ALA A 143 3.10 16.63 -15.05
CA ALA A 143 3.93 17.75 -15.51
C ALA A 143 3.55 18.22 -16.94
N HIS A 144 3.13 17.29 -17.79
CA HIS A 144 2.66 17.62 -19.14
C HIS A 144 1.29 18.31 -19.10
N LEU A 145 0.33 17.74 -18.36
CA LEU A 145 -1.05 18.25 -18.29
C LEU A 145 -1.16 19.57 -17.51
N SER A 146 -0.37 19.75 -16.44
CA SER A 146 -0.35 20.98 -15.66
C SER A 146 0.44 22.11 -16.31
N ALA A 147 1.32 21.76 -17.26
CA ALA A 147 2.33 22.64 -17.84
C ALA A 147 3.24 23.35 -16.80
N ASP A 148 3.33 22.81 -15.57
CA ASP A 148 4.11 23.41 -14.49
C ASP A 148 5.61 23.48 -14.86
N ALA A 149 6.15 24.70 -14.84
CA ALA A 149 7.53 24.95 -15.25
C ALA A 149 8.55 24.27 -14.32
N GLY A 150 8.23 24.17 -13.02
CA GLY A 150 9.08 23.52 -12.02
C GLY A 150 9.23 22.03 -12.28
N LEU A 151 8.11 21.31 -12.39
CA LEU A 151 8.05 19.88 -12.66
C LEU A 151 8.69 19.53 -14.02
N ARG A 152 8.39 20.30 -15.07
CA ARG A 152 8.98 20.07 -16.39
C ARG A 152 10.49 20.23 -16.37
N ALA A 153 10.99 21.28 -15.73
CA ALA A 153 12.42 21.53 -15.65
C ALA A 153 13.14 20.49 -14.76
N ALA A 154 12.50 20.04 -13.66
CA ALA A 154 13.01 18.95 -12.82
C ALA A 154 13.15 17.64 -13.63
N PHE A 155 12.16 17.28 -14.45
CA PHE A 155 12.26 16.11 -15.32
C PHE A 155 13.32 16.26 -16.42
N GLN A 156 13.48 17.45 -17.00
CA GLN A 156 14.52 17.71 -18.01
C GLN A 156 15.93 17.60 -17.44
N ARG A 157 16.11 17.95 -16.16
CA ARG A 157 17.40 17.83 -15.45
C ARG A 157 17.65 16.45 -14.82
N GLY A 158 16.71 15.52 -14.95
CA GLY A 158 16.83 14.18 -14.38
C GLY A 158 16.78 14.15 -12.85
N GLU A 159 16.14 15.13 -12.22
CA GLU A 159 15.99 15.19 -10.77
C GLU A 159 15.00 14.14 -10.26
N ASP A 160 15.26 13.60 -9.06
CA ASP A 160 14.29 12.72 -8.38
C ASP A 160 13.15 13.55 -7.79
N ILE A 161 12.04 13.60 -8.52
CA ILE A 161 10.89 14.40 -8.13
C ILE A 161 10.20 13.89 -6.87
N HIS A 162 10.33 12.60 -6.49
CA HIS A 162 9.81 12.15 -5.19
C HIS A 162 10.45 12.92 -4.04
N ARG A 163 11.75 13.23 -4.16
CA ARG A 163 12.48 14.03 -3.20
C ARG A 163 12.10 15.52 -3.27
N VAL A 164 11.86 16.04 -4.47
CA VAL A 164 11.46 17.45 -4.68
C VAL A 164 10.06 17.71 -4.12
N THR A 165 9.06 16.87 -4.45
CA THR A 165 7.68 17.01 -3.97
C THR A 165 7.59 16.81 -2.45
N ALA A 166 8.35 15.87 -1.88
CA ALA A 166 8.44 15.70 -0.44
C ALA A 166 9.05 16.94 0.24
N ALA A 167 10.13 17.49 -0.30
CA ALA A 167 10.78 18.69 0.22
C ALA A 167 9.86 19.93 0.13
N GLU A 168 9.08 20.06 -0.94
CA GLU A 168 8.16 21.18 -1.13
C GLU A 168 6.92 21.08 -0.23
N GLY A 169 6.38 19.87 -0.04
CA GLY A 169 5.34 19.60 0.95
C GLY A 169 5.78 19.94 2.37
N VAL A 170 7.01 19.58 2.74
CA VAL A 170 7.64 19.95 4.02
C VAL A 170 7.82 21.46 4.16
N ARG A 171 8.28 22.15 3.11
CA ARG A 171 8.42 23.63 3.12
C ARG A 171 7.07 24.34 3.26
N ARG A 172 6.01 23.82 2.61
CA ARG A 172 4.67 24.38 2.73
C ARG A 172 4.11 24.21 4.14
N HIS A 173 4.25 23.02 4.72
CA HIS A 173 3.89 22.76 6.13
C HIS A 173 4.67 23.65 7.11
N ALA A 174 5.96 23.89 6.86
CA ALA A 174 6.76 24.80 7.67
C ALA A 174 6.26 26.25 7.59
N ARG A 175 5.91 26.74 6.39
CA ARG A 175 5.37 28.09 6.19
C ARG A 175 3.99 28.26 6.84
N GLU A 176 3.12 27.27 6.72
CA GLU A 176 1.79 27.27 7.34
C GLU A 176 1.87 27.24 8.88
N ARG A 177 2.82 26.48 9.46
CA ARG A 177 3.10 26.49 10.91
C ARG A 177 3.67 27.82 11.39
N SER A 178 4.58 28.42 10.64
CA SER A 178 5.14 29.75 10.99
C SER A 178 4.07 30.84 10.95
N ALA A 179 3.17 30.82 9.97
CA ALA A 179 2.07 31.79 9.86
C ALA A 179 1.03 31.63 10.99
N ALA A 180 0.72 30.38 11.39
CA ALA A 180 -0.19 30.11 12.50
C ALA A 180 0.38 30.55 13.86
N ASN A 181 1.70 30.43 14.07
CA ASN A 181 2.35 30.87 15.32
C ASN A 181 2.46 32.39 15.43
N SER A 182 2.54 33.13 14.32
CA SER A 182 2.54 34.60 14.30
C SER A 182 1.16 35.23 14.50
N ALA A 183 0.08 34.47 14.36
CA ALA A 183 -1.30 34.95 14.45
C ALA A 183 -1.96 34.69 15.83
N ALA A 184 -1.26 34.06 16.77
CA ALA A 184 -1.79 33.81 18.11
C ALA A 184 -1.81 35.11 18.95
N PRO A 185 -2.97 35.57 19.45
CA PRO A 185 -3.02 36.76 20.30
C PRO A 185 -2.29 36.50 21.64
N PRO A 186 -1.64 37.53 22.23
CA PRO A 186 -0.94 37.38 23.49
C PRO A 186 -1.90 36.89 24.58
N ARG A 187 -1.53 35.79 25.26
CA ARG A 187 -2.27 35.28 26.40
C ARG A 187 -2.35 36.38 27.46
N ARG A 188 -3.56 36.88 27.72
CA ARG A 188 -3.80 37.78 28.85
C ARG A 188 -3.53 37.01 30.13
N SER A 189 -2.53 37.45 30.88
CA SER A 189 -2.30 37.05 32.26
C SER A 189 -3.41 37.62 33.13
N THR A 190 -4.34 36.79 33.58
CA THR A 190 -5.21 37.14 34.71
C THR A 190 -4.53 36.66 35.99
N SER A 191 -3.90 37.59 36.69
CA SER A 191 -3.56 37.46 38.11
C SER A 191 -4.66 38.09 38.94
N ALA A 192 -4.98 37.43 40.06
CA ALA A 192 -5.99 37.72 41.08
C ALA A 192 -7.42 37.28 40.75
#